data_AF-A0A377K3Q0-F1
#
_entry.id   AF-A0A377K3Q0-F1
#
_cell.length_a   1.000
_cell.length_b   1.000
_cell.length_c   1.000
_cell.angle_alpha   90.00
_cell.angle_beta   90.00
_cell.angle_gamma   90.00
#
_symmetry.space_group_name_H-M   'P 1'
#
loop_
_entity.id
_entity.type
_entity.pdbx_description
1 polymer ?
#
loop_
_entity_poly.entity_id
_entity_poly.type
_entity_poly.pdbx_seq_one_letter_code
_entity_poly.pdbx_strand_id
1 'polypeptide(L)'
;MILNYIANYIIQNNAINQDFFSKHVNLRKGATDIGYGLRPTHPLEKAAKNPGSDASEPMSFEDYKAFVAEYTLEKTAEMTGVPKDQLEQLAQLYADPNKKVISYWTMGFNQHTRGVWANNLVYNLHLLTGKISQPGCGPFSPDRAAFRVWYCA
;
A
#
# COMPACT_ATOMS: atom_id res chain seq x y z
N MET A 1 3.95 4.34 -5.15
CA MET A 1 5.17 5.14 -4.97
C MET A 1 5.21 5.79 -3.59
N ILE A 2 4.46 6.87 -3.33
CA ILE A 2 4.45 7.54 -2.00
C ILE A 2 4.15 6.57 -0.85
N LEU A 3 3.13 5.72 -0.99
CA LEU A 3 2.77 4.75 0.05
C LEU A 3 3.87 3.69 0.30
N ASN A 4 4.60 3.28 -0.75
CA ASN A 4 5.72 2.35 -0.58
C ASN A 4 6.89 3.03 0.15
N TYR A 5 7.13 4.32 -0.13
CA TYR A 5 8.10 5.11 0.61
C TYR A 5 7.73 5.23 2.09
N ILE A 6 6.45 5.50 2.42
CA ILE A 6 6.01 5.56 3.82
C ILE A 6 6.22 4.20 4.50
N ALA A 7 5.91 3.09 3.83
CA ALA A 7 6.18 1.75 4.36
C ALA A 7 7.68 1.52 4.61
N ASN A 8 8.54 1.89 3.65
CA ASN A 8 9.99 1.84 3.81
C ASN A 8 10.44 2.68 5.01
N TYR A 9 9.95 3.92 5.14
CA TYR A 9 10.25 4.80 6.26
C TYR A 9 9.86 4.17 7.61
N ILE A 10 8.66 3.60 7.72
CA ILE A 10 8.19 2.92 8.94
C ILE A 10 9.13 1.77 9.30
N ILE A 11 9.56 0.97 8.33
CA ILE A 11 10.50 -0.15 8.54
C ILE A 11 11.87 0.36 9.00
N GLN A 12 12.45 1.35 8.32
CA GLN A 12 13.77 1.89 8.65
C GLN A 12 13.82 2.53 10.04
N ASN A 13 12.70 3.12 10.48
CA ASN A 13 12.59 3.76 11.79
C ASN A 13 12.07 2.82 12.89
N ASN A 14 11.96 1.51 12.61
CA ASN A 14 11.44 0.50 13.54
C ASN A 14 10.08 0.89 14.17
N ALA A 15 9.23 1.56 13.38
CA ALA A 15 7.93 2.07 13.80
C ALA A 15 6.77 1.08 13.54
N ILE A 16 7.10 -0.20 13.40
CA ILE A 16 6.14 -1.28 13.21
C ILE A 16 5.59 -1.68 14.57
N ASN A 17 4.27 -1.89 14.64
CA ASN A 17 3.67 -2.54 15.81
C ASN A 17 3.90 -4.06 15.71
N GLN A 18 5.03 -4.53 16.26
CA GLN A 18 5.46 -5.93 16.15
C GLN A 18 4.46 -6.93 16.74
N ASP A 19 3.79 -6.57 17.84
CA ASP A 19 2.79 -7.43 18.48
C ASP A 19 1.57 -7.64 17.58
N PHE A 20 1.04 -6.54 17.03
CA PHE A 20 -0.08 -6.59 16.10
C PHE A 20 0.32 -7.31 14.80
N PHE A 21 1.48 -6.94 14.24
CA PHE A 21 1.97 -7.44 12.97
C PHE A 21 2.14 -8.96 12.98
N SER A 22 2.83 -9.49 13.99
CA SER A 22 3.11 -10.93 14.09
C SER A 22 1.85 -11.79 14.32
N LYS A 23 0.81 -11.25 14.97
CA LYS A 23 -0.42 -11.98 15.27
C LYS A 23 -1.48 -11.91 14.18
N HIS A 24 -1.53 -10.81 13.43
CA HIS A 24 -2.69 -10.48 12.61
C HIS A 24 -2.38 -10.21 11.13
N VAL A 25 -1.11 -10.14 10.74
CA VAL A 25 -0.72 -9.81 9.36
C VAL A 25 -0.15 -11.02 8.63
N ASN A 26 -0.73 -11.33 7.46
CA ASN A 26 -0.19 -12.31 6.52
C ASN A 26 0.37 -11.58 5.30
N LEU A 27 1.68 -11.70 5.07
CA LEU A 27 2.34 -11.10 3.92
C LEU A 27 2.21 -11.99 2.69
N ARG A 28 1.72 -11.38 1.60
CA ARG A 28 1.62 -12.04 0.30
C ARG A 28 2.13 -11.14 -0.81
N LYS A 29 2.83 -11.74 -1.78
CA LYS A 29 3.26 -11.10 -3.01
C LYS A 29 2.23 -11.33 -4.10
N GLY A 30 1.65 -10.27 -4.65
CA GLY A 30 0.74 -10.36 -5.79
C GLY A 30 1.48 -10.41 -7.13
N ALA A 31 0.83 -10.95 -8.15
CA ALA A 31 1.33 -10.91 -9.53
C ALA A 31 1.55 -9.46 -10.00
N THR A 32 2.66 -9.24 -10.70
CA THR A 32 2.98 -7.95 -11.33
C THR A 32 2.63 -7.97 -12.81
N ASP A 33 2.45 -6.79 -13.41
CA ASP A 33 2.15 -6.65 -14.83
C ASP A 33 0.88 -7.41 -15.27
N ILE A 34 -0.22 -7.17 -14.54
CA ILE A 34 -1.51 -7.83 -14.75
C ILE A 34 -2.41 -7.16 -15.79
N GLY A 35 -1.85 -6.28 -16.62
CA GLY A 35 -2.61 -5.52 -17.61
C GLY A 35 -3.36 -4.32 -17.01
N TYR A 36 -4.37 -3.85 -17.75
CA TYR A 36 -5.12 -2.62 -17.46
C TYR A 36 -6.63 -2.86 -17.41
N GLY A 37 -7.09 -4.12 -17.47
CA GLY A 37 -8.50 -4.46 -17.53
C GLY A 37 -9.15 -4.01 -18.85
N LEU A 38 -8.35 -3.92 -19.92
CA LEU A 38 -8.84 -3.57 -21.24
C LEU A 38 -9.39 -4.81 -21.94
N ARG A 39 -10.02 -4.62 -23.10
CA ARG A 39 -10.51 -5.75 -23.91
C ARG A 39 -9.34 -6.66 -24.29
N PRO A 40 -9.52 -8.00 -24.36
CA PRO A 40 -8.44 -8.94 -24.71
C PRO A 40 -7.78 -8.68 -26.07
N THR A 41 -8.48 -7.99 -26.98
CA THR A 41 -7.96 -7.62 -28.30
C THR A 41 -7.03 -6.42 -28.26
N HIS A 42 -7.05 -5.62 -27.18
CA HIS A 42 -6.30 -4.38 -27.06
C HIS A 42 -4.78 -4.64 -26.95
N PRO A 43 -3.92 -3.91 -27.69
CA PRO A 43 -2.47 -4.16 -27.68
C PRO A 43 -1.83 -4.12 -26.29
N LEU A 44 -2.21 -3.15 -25.45
CA LEU A 44 -1.70 -3.03 -24.08
C LEU A 44 -2.09 -4.22 -23.17
N GLU A 45 -3.24 -4.85 -23.42
CA GLU A 45 -3.67 -6.01 -22.64
C GLU A 45 -2.90 -7.26 -23.08
N LYS A 46 -2.67 -7.40 -24.39
CA LYS A 46 -1.84 -8.48 -24.96
C LYS A 46 -0.37 -8.40 -24.56
N ALA A 47 0.13 -7.19 -24.32
CA ALA A 47 1.51 -6.95 -23.94
C ALA A 47 1.79 -7.28 -22.46
N ALA A 48 0.74 -7.37 -21.63
CA ALA A 48 0.89 -7.68 -20.21
C ALA A 48 1.36 -9.14 -20.01
N LYS A 49 2.28 -9.35 -19.07
CA LYS A 49 2.76 -10.70 -18.74
C LYS A 49 1.70 -11.58 -18.07
N ASN A 50 0.84 -11.00 -17.23
CA ASN A 50 -0.11 -11.75 -16.39
C ASN A 50 -1.53 -11.16 -16.44
N PRO A 51 -2.13 -10.93 -17.63
CA PRO A 51 -3.38 -10.17 -17.77
C PRO A 51 -4.50 -10.73 -16.88
N GLY A 52 -5.09 -9.89 -16.03
CA GLY A 52 -6.19 -10.25 -15.14
C GLY A 52 -5.85 -11.22 -14.01
N SER A 53 -4.56 -11.51 -13.76
CA SER A 53 -4.17 -12.42 -12.68
C SER A 53 -4.45 -11.85 -11.30
N ASP A 54 -5.06 -12.67 -10.45
CA ASP A 54 -5.26 -12.47 -9.00
C ASP A 54 -4.32 -13.35 -8.16
N ALA A 55 -3.34 -13.99 -8.80
CA ALA A 55 -2.42 -14.90 -8.15
C ALA A 55 -1.58 -14.17 -7.08
N SER A 56 -1.40 -14.84 -5.95
CA SER A 56 -0.50 -14.39 -4.90
C SER A 56 0.19 -15.55 -4.20
N GLU A 57 1.42 -15.32 -3.80
CA GLU A 57 2.25 -16.29 -3.06
C GLU A 57 2.61 -15.72 -1.68
N PRO A 58 2.83 -16.56 -0.66
CA PRO A 58 3.35 -16.11 0.63
C PRO A 58 4.68 -15.36 0.47
N MET A 59 4.89 -14.32 1.27
CA MET A 59 6.11 -13.51 1.27
C MET A 59 6.66 -13.43 2.70
N SER A 60 7.99 -13.46 2.86
CA SER A 60 8.61 -13.22 4.16
C SER A 60 8.70 -11.71 4.48
N PHE A 61 8.85 -11.36 5.75
CA PHE A 61 9.05 -9.95 6.14
C PHE A 61 10.36 -9.37 5.58
N GLU A 62 11.42 -10.17 5.50
CA GLU A 62 12.69 -9.73 4.91
C GLU A 62 12.56 -9.47 3.41
N ASP A 63 11.81 -10.31 2.68
CA ASP A 63 11.52 -10.07 1.26
C ASP A 63 10.69 -8.80 1.08
N TYR A 64 9.74 -8.56 1.97
CA TYR A 64 8.94 -7.33 1.95
C TYR A 64 9.80 -6.08 2.20
N LYS A 65 10.71 -6.15 3.18
CA LYS A 65 11.68 -5.09 3.48
C LYS A 65 12.58 -4.81 2.29
N ALA A 66 13.12 -5.85 1.65
CA ALA A 66 13.92 -5.72 0.44
C ALA A 66 13.10 -5.12 -0.73
N PHE A 67 11.83 -5.51 -0.85
CA PHE A 67 10.93 -4.98 -1.88
C PHE A 67 10.66 -3.49 -1.72
N VAL A 68 10.45 -2.99 -0.50
CA VAL A 68 10.18 -1.56 -0.28
C VAL A 68 11.44 -0.70 -0.18
N ALA A 69 12.61 -1.30 0.06
CA ALA A 69 13.89 -0.59 0.19
C ALA A 69 14.25 0.24 -1.05
N GLU A 70 13.77 -0.15 -2.24
CA GLU A 70 14.01 0.62 -3.46
C GLU A 70 13.32 2.00 -3.47
N TYR A 71 12.31 2.22 -2.63
CA TYR A 71 11.54 3.47 -2.57
C TYR A 71 12.13 4.40 -1.52
N THR A 72 13.26 5.01 -1.87
CA THR A 72 13.92 6.04 -1.04
C THR A 72 13.22 7.39 -1.16
N LEU A 73 13.57 8.33 -0.27
CA LEU A 73 13.06 9.71 -0.31
C LEU A 73 13.43 10.39 -1.63
N GLU A 74 14.67 10.22 -2.08
CA GLU A 74 15.21 10.76 -3.34
C GLU A 74 14.40 10.27 -4.54
N LYS A 75 14.29 8.95 -4.69
CA LYS A 75 13.59 8.33 -5.82
C LYS A 75 12.11 8.71 -5.81
N THR A 76 11.49 8.76 -4.64
CA THR A 76 10.07 9.10 -4.52
C THR A 76 9.83 10.57 -4.86
N ALA A 77 10.68 11.48 -4.39
CA ALA A 77 10.59 12.90 -4.74
C ALA A 77 10.78 13.13 -6.24
N GLU A 78 11.77 12.47 -6.85
CA GLU A 78 12.01 12.54 -8.30
C GLU A 78 10.82 12.02 -9.11
N MET A 79 10.30 10.84 -8.77
CA MET A 79 9.20 10.21 -9.51
C MET A 79 7.86 10.94 -9.38
N THR A 80 7.61 11.59 -8.24
CA THR A 80 6.31 12.19 -7.93
C THR A 80 6.28 13.70 -8.11
N GLY A 81 7.46 14.35 -8.12
CA GLY A 81 7.60 15.80 -8.10
C GLY A 81 7.23 16.45 -6.76
N VAL A 82 6.93 15.66 -5.72
CA VAL A 82 6.57 16.16 -4.39
C VAL A 82 7.84 16.57 -3.63
N PRO A 83 7.84 17.74 -2.95
CA PRO A 83 8.96 18.15 -2.10
C PRO A 83 9.30 17.12 -1.02
N LYS A 84 10.61 16.92 -0.80
CA LYS A 84 11.12 15.92 0.16
C LYS A 84 10.63 16.15 1.58
N ASP A 85 10.56 17.41 2.01
CA ASP A 85 10.08 17.81 3.33
C ASP A 85 8.62 17.39 3.56
N GLN A 86 7.77 17.53 2.55
CA GLN A 86 6.37 17.09 2.63
C GLN A 86 6.24 15.56 2.72
N LEU A 87 7.05 14.83 1.94
CA LEU A 87 7.09 13.37 1.98
C LEU A 87 7.53 12.87 3.36
N GLU A 88 8.58 13.46 3.91
CA GLU A 88 9.11 13.11 5.23
C GLU A 88 8.13 13.43 6.35
N GLN A 89 7.53 14.62 6.35
CA GLN A 89 6.49 15.00 7.31
C GLN A 89 5.32 13.99 7.27
N LEU A 90 4.87 13.61 6.08
CA LEU A 90 3.80 12.63 5.95
C LEU A 90 4.21 11.26 6.51
N ALA A 91 5.42 10.79 6.22
CA ALA A 91 5.91 9.52 6.72
C ALA A 91 6.05 9.51 8.25
N GLN A 92 6.52 10.62 8.84
CA GLN A 92 6.59 10.82 10.30
C GLN A 92 5.21 10.72 10.95
N LEU A 93 4.16 11.29 10.33
CA LEU A 93 2.80 11.19 10.87
C LEU A 93 2.29 9.75 10.96
N TYR A 94 2.59 8.91 9.96
CA TYR A 94 2.22 7.49 10.02
C TYR A 94 3.09 6.71 11.00
N ALA A 95 4.37 7.03 11.12
CA ALA A 95 5.31 6.34 11.99
C ALA A 95 5.09 6.64 13.49
N ASP A 96 4.56 7.81 13.84
CA ASP A 96 4.30 8.18 15.24
C ASP A 96 3.22 7.28 15.87
N PRO A 97 3.52 6.50 16.93
CA PRO A 97 2.54 5.63 17.58
C PRO A 97 1.47 6.41 18.37
N ASN A 98 1.75 7.65 18.77
CA ASN A 98 0.82 8.47 19.55
C ASN A 98 -0.18 9.23 18.68
N LYS A 99 0.09 9.32 17.36
CA LYS A 99 -0.81 9.99 16.43
C LYS A 99 -1.87 9.03 15.90
N LYS A 100 -3.10 9.50 16.00
CA LYS A 100 -4.24 8.86 15.36
C LYS A 100 -4.29 9.29 13.90
N VAL A 101 -4.37 8.30 13.00
CA VAL A 101 -4.35 8.54 11.55
C VAL A 101 -5.53 7.84 10.91
N ILE A 102 -6.37 8.61 10.22
CA ILE A 102 -7.42 8.08 9.35
C ILE A 102 -7.05 8.45 7.92
N SER A 103 -6.92 7.43 7.06
CA SER A 103 -6.74 7.65 5.63
C SER A 103 -8.10 7.66 4.97
N TYR A 104 -8.52 8.82 4.48
CA TYR A 104 -9.72 8.98 3.67
C TYR A 104 -9.35 9.13 2.21
N TRP A 105 -9.98 8.35 1.34
CA TRP A 105 -9.86 8.51 -0.12
C TRP A 105 -11.22 8.30 -0.78
N THR A 106 -11.37 8.79 -2.01
CA THR A 106 -12.63 8.71 -2.77
C THR A 106 -12.37 8.19 -4.19
N MET A 107 -13.34 8.37 -5.09
CA MET A 107 -13.33 7.94 -6.49
C MET A 107 -12.03 8.18 -7.26
N GLY A 108 -11.32 9.29 -7.07
CA GLY A 108 -10.07 9.54 -7.81
C GLY A 108 -9.00 8.48 -7.57
N PHE A 109 -9.00 7.87 -6.38
CA PHE A 109 -8.09 6.79 -6.02
C PHE A 109 -8.54 5.45 -6.62
N ASN A 110 -9.85 5.20 -6.63
CA ASN A 110 -10.46 3.97 -7.10
C ASN A 110 -10.52 3.89 -8.64
N GLN A 111 -10.60 5.02 -9.33
CA GLN A 111 -10.64 5.13 -10.80
C GLN A 111 -9.24 5.19 -11.43
N HIS A 112 -8.19 5.13 -10.61
CA HIS A 112 -6.83 5.03 -11.11
C HIS A 112 -6.63 3.64 -11.75
N THR A 113 -5.86 3.57 -12.85
CA THR A 113 -5.51 2.30 -13.51
C THR A 113 -4.82 1.30 -12.58
N ARG A 114 -4.19 1.82 -11.53
CA ARG A 114 -3.56 1.05 -10.45
C ARG A 114 -4.32 1.14 -9.11
N GLY A 115 -5.62 1.44 -9.12
CA GLY A 115 -6.43 1.71 -7.93
C GLY A 115 -6.47 0.56 -6.92
N VAL A 116 -6.54 -0.69 -7.38
CA VAL A 116 -6.49 -1.87 -6.49
C VAL A 116 -5.19 -1.92 -5.69
N TRP A 117 -4.04 -1.69 -6.34
CA TRP A 117 -2.76 -1.64 -5.64
C TRP A 117 -2.70 -0.46 -4.68
N ALA A 118 -3.16 0.71 -5.10
CA ALA A 118 -3.16 1.88 -4.24
C ALA A 118 -3.97 1.62 -2.96
N ASN A 119 -5.14 0.99 -3.07
CA ASN A 119 -5.96 0.56 -1.93
C ASN A 119 -5.15 -0.35 -1.01
N ASN A 120 -4.63 -1.46 -1.54
CA ASN A 120 -3.83 -2.40 -0.75
C ASN A 120 -2.69 -1.71 0.00
N LEU A 121 -1.98 -0.78 -0.66
CA LEU A 121 -0.87 -0.06 -0.04
C LEU A 121 -1.31 0.84 1.12
N VAL A 122 -2.45 1.52 1.04
CA VAL A 122 -2.96 2.32 2.17
C VAL A 122 -3.30 1.41 3.35
N TYR A 123 -3.99 0.29 3.11
CA TYR A 123 -4.28 -0.69 4.17
C TYR A 123 -2.99 -1.23 4.80
N ASN A 124 -1.97 -1.53 3.99
CA ASN A 124 -0.68 -2.02 4.48
C ASN A 124 -0.04 -1.06 5.49
N LEU A 125 -0.13 0.26 5.29
CA LEU A 125 0.40 1.24 6.25
C LEU A 125 -0.29 1.15 7.62
N HIS A 126 -1.62 0.98 7.63
CA HIS A 126 -2.38 0.82 8.87
C HIS A 126 -2.12 -0.53 9.56
N LEU A 127 -1.88 -1.58 8.76
CA LEU A 127 -1.52 -2.91 9.26
C LEU A 127 -0.12 -2.92 9.86
N LEU A 128 0.87 -2.31 9.19
CA LEU A 128 2.24 -2.19 9.69
C LEU A 128 2.31 -1.41 11.01
N THR A 129 1.52 -0.35 11.12
CA THR A 129 1.53 0.52 12.31
C THR A 129 0.57 0.06 13.41
N GLY A 130 -0.20 -1.01 13.16
CA GLY A 130 -1.24 -1.50 14.08
C GLY A 130 -2.35 -0.48 14.36
N LYS A 131 -2.50 0.52 13.49
CA LYS A 131 -3.50 1.58 13.58
C LYS A 131 -4.87 1.15 13.07
N ILE A 132 -4.98 -0.03 12.46
CA ILE A 132 -6.28 -0.59 12.05
C ILE A 132 -7.16 -0.91 13.26
N SER A 133 -8.47 -0.68 13.12
CA SER A 133 -9.49 -1.00 14.14
C SER A 133 -9.32 -0.31 15.50
N GLN A 134 -8.52 0.76 15.59
CA GLN A 134 -8.43 1.61 16.78
C GLN A 134 -9.35 2.84 16.66
N PRO A 135 -9.99 3.30 17.75
CA PRO A 135 -10.84 4.49 17.70
C PRO A 135 -10.10 5.75 17.23
N GLY A 136 -10.55 6.30 16.09
CA GLY A 136 -9.94 7.46 15.44
C GLY A 136 -8.77 7.10 14.51
N CYS A 137 -8.59 5.82 14.17
CA CYS A 137 -7.58 5.37 13.24
C CYS A 137 -8.20 4.45 12.17
N GLY A 138 -7.54 4.37 11.02
CA GLY A 138 -7.79 3.33 10.03
C GLY A 138 -7.98 3.83 8.59
N PRO A 139 -8.07 2.90 7.65
CA PRO A 139 -8.35 3.20 6.24
C PRO A 139 -9.87 3.27 5.98
N PHE A 140 -10.35 4.31 5.31
CA PHE A 140 -11.78 4.48 4.99
C PHE A 140 -12.03 5.07 3.59
N SER A 141 -12.87 4.38 2.82
CA SER A 141 -13.45 4.85 1.56
C SER A 141 -14.96 5.10 1.75
N PRO A 142 -15.47 6.34 1.55
CA PRO A 142 -16.90 6.64 1.65
C PRO A 142 -17.70 6.11 0.46
N ASP A 143 -17.03 5.81 -0.67
CA ASP A 143 -17.71 5.28 -1.85
C ASP A 143 -18.07 3.80 -1.65
N ARG A 144 -19.33 3.45 -1.94
CA ARG A 144 -19.96 2.13 -1.74
C ARG A 144 -19.39 0.99 -2.60
N ALA A 145 -18.17 1.14 -3.13
CA ALA A 145 -17.59 0.28 -4.15
C ALA A 145 -16.22 -0.30 -3.74
N ALA A 146 -16.11 -0.89 -2.54
CA ALA A 146 -14.92 -1.68 -2.19
C ALA A 146 -15.15 -2.61 -0.97
N PHE A 147 -16.01 -3.63 -1.10
CA PHE A 147 -16.05 -4.75 -0.15
C PHE A 147 -15.75 -6.08 -0.85
N ARG A 148 -14.64 -6.13 -1.60
CA ARG A 148 -14.10 -7.38 -2.17
C ARG A 148 -12.57 -7.44 -2.08
N VAL A 149 -12.02 -7.01 -0.95
CA VAL A 149 -10.59 -7.10 -0.69
C VAL A 149 -10.42 -7.55 0.76
N TRP A 150 -10.41 -8.89 0.91
CA TRP A 150 -10.01 -9.70 2.08
C TRP A 150 -10.90 -9.71 3.33
N TYR A 151 -11.22 -10.94 3.75
CA TYR A 151 -11.78 -11.29 5.05
C TYR A 151 -10.69 -11.17 6.13
N CYS A 152 -10.98 -10.52 7.25
CA CYS A 152 -10.37 -10.92 8.51
C CYS A 152 -10.94 -12.30 8.87
N ALA A 153 -10.06 -13.28 9.08
CA ALA A 153 -10.42 -14.51 9.78
C ALA A 153 -10.63 -14.21 11.27
#